data_AF-A0A524L7I6-F1
#
_entry.id   AF-A0A524L7I6-F1
#
_cell.length_a   1.000
_cell.length_b   1.000
_cell.length_c   1.000
_cell.angle_alpha   90.00
_cell.angle_beta   90.00
_cell.angle_gamma   90.00
#
_symmetry.space_group_name_H-M   'P 1'
#
loop_
_entity.id
_entity.type
_entity.pdbx_description
1 polymer ?
#
loop_
_entity_poly.entity_id
_entity_poly.type
_entity_poly.pdbx_seq_one_letter_code
_entity_poly.pdbx_strand_id
1 'polypeptide(L)'
;MGRWLALHAALLGLAVAILQPALSGPFLSDDHLYVNHPYTGELSLANLAATLDPLGPAKLHTANYEPVHLLLHALGRQIFADATRGYHWLNVWVHALVATLLVALWTRSGIALLPALLGAAFFAVHPANVEAVAWISQLKTTG
;
A
#
# COMPACT_ATOMS: atom_id res chain seq x y z
N MET A 1 -28.69 -0.48 5.88
CA MET A 1 -27.30 -0.16 6.28
C MET A 1 -26.52 -1.39 6.75
N GLY A 2 -26.98 -2.12 7.78
CA GLY A 2 -26.18 -3.17 8.46
C GLY A 2 -25.67 -4.32 7.58
N ARG A 3 -26.49 -4.85 6.65
CA ARG A 3 -26.06 -5.98 5.79
C ARG A 3 -24.84 -5.65 4.92
N TRP A 4 -24.77 -4.42 4.42
CA TRP A 4 -23.69 -3.98 3.55
C TRP A 4 -22.41 -3.81 4.37
N LEU A 5 -22.50 -3.20 5.55
CA LEU A 5 -21.34 -3.07 6.43
C LEU A 5 -20.75 -4.45 6.79
N ALA A 6 -21.59 -5.41 7.17
CA ALA A 6 -21.17 -6.77 7.48
C ALA A 6 -20.51 -7.46 6.26
N LEU A 7 -21.07 -7.29 5.07
CA LEU A 7 -20.48 -7.81 3.83
C LEU A 7 -19.10 -7.20 3.57
N HIS A 8 -18.95 -5.88 3.60
CA HIS A 8 -17.65 -5.24 3.36
C HIS A 8 -16.61 -5.64 4.42
N ALA A 9 -17.01 -5.74 5.68
CA ALA A 9 -16.12 -6.22 6.74
C ALA A 9 -15.68 -7.68 6.50
N ALA A 10 -16.59 -8.55 6.07
CA ALA A 10 -16.27 -9.93 5.73
C ALA A 10 -15.33 -10.03 4.52
N LEU A 11 -15.55 -9.23 3.49
CA LEU A 11 -14.67 -9.16 2.31
C LEU A 11 -13.27 -8.68 2.67
N LEU A 12 -13.18 -7.62 3.48
CA LEU A 12 -11.92 -7.09 3.98
C LEU A 12 -11.15 -8.15 4.78
N GLY A 13 -11.81 -8.81 5.74
CA GLY A 13 -11.20 -9.87 6.54
C GLY A 13 -10.76 -11.07 5.70
N LEU A 14 -11.56 -11.48 4.71
CA LEU A 14 -11.21 -12.57 3.80
C LEU A 14 -10.00 -12.22 2.93
N ALA A 15 -9.95 -11.01 2.38
CA ALA A 15 -8.82 -10.55 1.57
C ALA A 15 -7.53 -10.51 2.40
N VAL A 16 -7.57 -9.98 3.63
CA VAL A 16 -6.41 -10.01 4.55
C VAL A 16 -5.99 -11.45 4.86
N ALA A 17 -6.93 -12.36 5.08
CA ALA A 17 -6.62 -13.77 5.36
C ALA A 17 -5.93 -14.47 4.18
N ILE A 18 -6.38 -14.21 2.94
CA ILE A 18 -5.76 -14.76 1.73
C ILE A 18 -4.34 -14.21 1.54
N LEU A 19 -4.14 -12.92 1.83
CA LEU A 19 -2.86 -12.22 1.68
C LEU A 19 -1.90 -12.43 2.86
N GLN A 20 -2.26 -13.26 3.84
CA GLN A 20 -1.43 -13.57 5.00
C GLN A 20 0.03 -13.95 4.65
N PRO A 21 0.31 -14.70 3.56
CA PRO A 21 1.69 -15.02 3.19
C PRO A 21 2.56 -13.78 2.94
N ALA A 22 1.98 -12.68 2.44
CA ALA A 22 2.69 -11.43 2.18
C ALA A 22 3.06 -10.66 3.47
N LEU A 23 2.58 -11.09 4.64
CA LEU A 23 2.89 -10.43 5.92
C LEU A 23 4.30 -10.73 6.46
N SER A 24 5.07 -11.55 5.75
CA SER A 24 6.38 -12.03 6.18
C SER A 24 7.40 -11.81 5.09
N GLY A 25 8.56 -11.29 5.46
CA GLY A 25 9.67 -11.05 4.54
C GLY A 25 10.65 -10.04 5.14
N PRO A 26 11.95 -10.15 4.84
CA PRO A 26 12.90 -9.10 5.14
C PRO A 26 12.69 -7.91 4.19
N PHE A 27 13.38 -6.79 4.46
CA PHE A 27 13.57 -5.75 3.45
C PHE A 27 14.39 -6.33 2.28
N LEU A 28 13.99 -6.03 1.05
CA LEU A 28 14.65 -6.52 -0.17
C LEU A 28 14.77 -5.42 -1.22
N SER A 29 15.88 -5.44 -1.97
CA SER A 29 16.08 -4.59 -3.16
C SER A 29 15.77 -3.10 -2.87
N ASP A 30 14.84 -2.52 -3.64
CA ASP A 30 14.40 -1.13 -3.54
C ASP A 30 13.77 -0.76 -2.19
N ASP A 31 13.40 -1.71 -1.32
CA ASP A 31 12.94 -1.38 0.03
C ASP A 31 13.98 -0.54 0.79
N HIS A 32 15.26 -0.89 0.62
CA HIS A 32 16.35 -0.14 1.21
C HIS A 32 16.46 1.27 0.65
N LEU A 33 16.11 1.49 -0.61
CA LEU A 33 16.15 2.80 -1.25
C LEU A 33 15.19 3.79 -0.58
N TYR A 34 14.02 3.31 -0.13
CA TYR A 34 12.99 4.15 0.49
C TYR A 34 13.07 4.18 2.01
N VAL A 35 13.32 3.04 2.66
CA VAL A 35 13.41 2.95 4.13
C VAL A 35 14.67 3.65 4.63
N ASN A 36 15.81 3.48 3.95
CA ASN A 36 17.07 4.13 4.33
C ASN A 36 17.25 5.52 3.70
N HIS A 37 16.21 6.05 3.06
CA HIS A 37 16.27 7.35 2.42
C HIS A 37 16.65 8.44 3.45
N PRO A 38 17.61 9.34 3.16
CA PRO A 38 18.10 10.32 4.14
C PRO A 38 17.01 11.22 4.72
N TYR A 39 15.98 11.50 3.90
CA TYR A 39 14.87 12.39 4.25
C TYR A 39 13.65 11.65 4.86
N THR A 40 13.72 10.33 5.08
CA THR A 40 12.62 9.55 5.70
C THR A 40 12.88 9.16 7.16
N GLY A 41 14.08 9.40 7.68
CA GLY A 41 14.49 8.99 9.03
C GLY A 41 13.84 9.76 10.18
N GLU A 42 13.47 11.02 9.95
CA GLU A 42 12.79 11.87 10.92
C GLU A 42 11.71 12.71 10.22
N LEU A 43 10.62 13.00 10.94
CA LEU A 43 9.61 13.96 10.51
C LEU A 43 9.99 15.36 11.00
N SER A 44 10.76 16.08 10.18
CA SER A 44 11.14 17.47 10.43
C SER A 44 10.66 18.39 9.30
N LEU A 45 10.47 19.68 9.60
CA LEU A 45 10.10 20.67 8.57
C LEU A 45 11.15 20.76 7.46
N ALA A 46 12.43 20.55 7.79
CA ALA A 46 13.52 20.53 6.82
C ALA A 46 13.37 19.35 5.84
N ASN A 47 13.12 18.13 6.35
CA ASN A 47 12.89 16.96 5.51
C ASN A 47 11.61 17.11 4.68
N LEU A 48 10.54 17.63 5.27
CA LEU A 48 9.29 17.91 4.55
C LEU A 48 9.52 18.88 3.38
N ALA A 49 10.24 19.97 3.62
CA ALA A 49 10.56 20.95 2.57
C ALA A 49 11.42 20.31 1.46
N ALA A 50 12.43 19.51 1.82
CA ALA A 50 13.29 18.83 0.86
C ALA A 50 12.54 17.77 0.03
N THR A 51 11.58 17.06 0.64
CA THR A 51 10.74 16.06 -0.05
C THR A 51 9.72 16.69 -0.99
N LEU A 52 9.18 17.86 -0.64
CA LEU A 52 8.20 18.59 -1.45
C LEU A 52 8.83 19.48 -2.53
N ASP A 53 10.15 19.63 -2.54
CA ASP A 53 10.87 20.38 -3.57
C ASP A 53 11.16 19.48 -4.79
N PRO A 54 10.55 19.74 -5.97
CA PRO A 54 10.79 18.95 -7.19
C PRO A 54 12.20 19.09 -7.76
N LEU A 55 12.95 20.11 -7.35
CA LEU A 55 14.37 20.28 -7.68
C LEU A 55 15.27 19.95 -6.49
N GLY A 56 14.67 19.50 -5.39
CA GLY A 56 15.33 19.26 -4.12
C GLY A 56 16.15 17.97 -4.10
N PRO A 57 17.00 17.83 -3.07
CA PRO A 57 17.93 16.71 -2.95
C PRO A 57 17.25 15.37 -2.67
N ALA A 58 16.00 15.35 -2.17
CA ALA A 58 15.26 14.12 -1.92
C ALA A 58 15.01 13.33 -3.22
N LYS A 59 14.61 14.02 -4.30
CA LYS A 59 14.40 13.42 -5.63
C LYS A 59 15.66 12.71 -6.14
N LEU A 60 16.85 13.25 -5.85
CA LEU A 60 18.11 12.74 -6.38
C LEU A 60 18.44 11.34 -5.84
N HIS A 61 17.92 10.98 -4.66
CA HIS A 61 18.20 9.69 -4.05
C HIS A 61 17.46 8.54 -4.76
N THR A 62 16.21 8.75 -5.17
CA THR A 62 15.39 7.75 -5.86
C THR A 62 15.31 7.96 -7.37
N ALA A 63 16.00 8.98 -7.87
CA ALA A 63 15.92 9.46 -9.26
C ALA A 63 14.49 9.77 -9.75
N ASN A 64 13.55 10.02 -8.83
CA ASN A 64 12.15 10.27 -9.15
C ASN A 64 11.53 11.30 -8.22
N TYR A 65 10.64 12.16 -8.74
CA TYR A 65 9.91 13.10 -7.89
C TYR A 65 8.63 12.43 -7.39
N GLU A 66 8.69 11.92 -6.18
CA GLU A 66 7.65 11.09 -5.58
C GLU A 66 7.33 11.51 -4.13
N PRO A 67 6.93 12.78 -3.91
CA PRO A 67 6.80 13.36 -2.58
C PRO A 67 5.85 12.57 -1.67
N VAL A 68 4.69 12.16 -2.18
CA VAL A 68 3.71 11.38 -1.41
C VAL A 68 4.28 10.03 -1.02
N HIS A 69 5.02 9.38 -1.92
CA HIS A 69 5.62 8.07 -1.66
C HIS A 69 6.69 8.15 -0.56
N LEU A 70 7.59 9.15 -0.65
CA LEU A 70 8.60 9.40 0.38
C LEU A 70 7.98 9.77 1.73
N LEU A 71 6.92 10.57 1.75
CA LEU A 71 6.23 10.93 2.99
C LEU A 71 5.54 9.73 3.65
N LEU A 72 4.95 8.83 2.87
CA LEU A 72 4.38 7.59 3.39
C LEU A 72 5.46 6.68 3.98
N HIS A 73 6.62 6.56 3.34
CA HIS A 73 7.76 5.81 3.89
C HIS A 73 8.35 6.48 5.14
N ALA A 74 8.43 7.81 5.17
CA ALA A 74 8.84 8.55 6.37
C ALA A 74 7.91 8.27 7.56
N LEU A 75 6.60 8.32 7.32
CA LEU A 75 5.60 7.99 8.34
C LEU A 75 5.68 6.52 8.76
N GLY A 76 5.78 5.60 7.79
CA GLY A 76 5.96 4.17 8.05
C GLY A 76 7.18 3.91 8.92
N ARG A 77 8.29 4.60 8.65
CA ARG A 77 9.52 4.49 9.44
C ARG A 77 9.39 5.02 10.87
N GLN A 78 8.61 6.08 11.09
CA GLN A 78 8.33 6.54 12.45
C GLN A 78 7.47 5.55 13.25
N ILE A 79 6.55 4.86 12.58
CA ILE A 79 5.60 3.96 13.25
C ILE A 79 6.21 2.57 13.46
N PHE A 80 6.89 2.04 12.45
CA PHE A 80 7.33 0.65 12.41
C PHE A 80 8.83 0.48 12.64
N ALA A 81 9.63 1.55 12.53
CA ALA A 81 11.09 1.49 12.55
C ALA A 81 11.60 0.36 11.62
N ASP A 82 12.32 -0.63 12.15
CA ASP A 82 12.86 -1.76 11.39
C ASP A 82 11.91 -2.98 11.36
N ALA A 83 10.72 -2.88 11.94
CA ALA A 83 9.76 -3.98 11.97
C ALA A 83 9.05 -4.14 10.61
N THR A 84 9.65 -4.93 9.70
CA THR A 84 9.15 -5.20 8.34
C THR A 84 7.68 -5.59 8.30
N ARG A 85 7.22 -6.34 9.31
CA ARG A 85 5.83 -6.78 9.44
C ARG A 85 4.83 -5.62 9.42
N GLY A 86 5.17 -4.46 9.98
CA GLY A 86 4.30 -3.28 9.98
C GLY A 86 4.04 -2.74 8.58
N TYR A 87 5.09 -2.66 7.76
CA TYR A 87 5.01 -2.23 6.38
C TYR A 87 4.20 -3.20 5.52
N HIS A 88 4.48 -4.50 5.63
CA HIS A 88 3.71 -5.54 4.93
C HIS A 88 2.23 -5.51 5.31
N TRP A 89 1.94 -5.31 6.60
CA TRP A 89 0.57 -5.17 7.08
C TRP A 89 -0.11 -3.98 6.44
N LEU A 90 0.54 -2.81 6.38
CA LEU A 90 -0.03 -1.63 5.70
C LEU A 90 -0.39 -1.94 4.23
N ASN A 91 0.51 -2.55 3.47
CA ASN A 91 0.25 -2.90 2.06
C ASN A 91 -0.93 -3.87 1.92
N VAL A 92 -0.96 -4.94 2.73
CA VAL A 92 -2.05 -5.92 2.73
C VAL A 92 -3.39 -5.27 3.06
N TRP A 93 -3.42 -4.37 4.05
CA TRP A 93 -4.65 -3.69 4.44
C TRP A 93 -5.14 -2.71 3.38
N VAL A 94 -4.24 -1.94 2.77
CA VAL A 94 -4.61 -1.03 1.68
C VAL A 94 -5.17 -1.81 0.49
N HIS A 95 -4.52 -2.91 0.07
CA HIS A 95 -5.01 -3.73 -1.04
C HIS A 95 -6.36 -4.41 -0.73
N ALA A 96 -6.51 -4.96 0.46
CA ALA A 96 -7.77 -5.56 0.91
C ALA A 96 -8.91 -4.52 0.97
N LEU A 97 -8.60 -3.30 1.40
CA LEU A 97 -9.54 -2.18 1.38
C LEU A 97 -9.91 -1.80 -0.06
N VAL A 98 -8.95 -1.67 -0.96
CA VAL A 98 -9.20 -1.38 -2.37
C VAL A 98 -10.08 -2.45 -3.02
N ALA A 99 -9.77 -3.73 -2.82
CA ALA A 99 -10.60 -4.84 -3.32
C ALA A 99 -12.04 -4.77 -2.79
N THR A 100 -12.22 -4.43 -1.51
CA THR A 100 -13.55 -4.25 -0.90
C THR A 100 -14.28 -3.04 -1.48
N LEU A 101 -13.57 -1.93 -1.69
CA LEU A 101 -14.12 -0.71 -2.29
C LEU A 101 -14.48 -0.90 -3.77
N LEU A 102 -13.80 -1.79 -4.50
CA LEU A 102 -14.19 -2.16 -5.87
C LEU A 102 -15.57 -2.82 -5.89
N VAL A 103 -15.88 -3.72 -4.94
CA VAL A 103 -17.22 -4.31 -4.82
C VAL A 103 -18.26 -3.22 -4.54
N ALA A 104 -17.96 -2.30 -3.61
CA ALA A 104 -18.84 -1.18 -3.29
C ALA A 104 -19.07 -0.26 -4.50
N LEU A 105 -18.01 0.04 -5.24
CA LEU A 105 -18.06 0.88 -6.43
C LEU A 105 -18.90 0.24 -7.54
N TRP A 106 -18.58 -1.00 -7.91
CA TRP A 106 -19.26 -1.70 -9.00
C TRP A 106 -20.73 -1.95 -8.71
N THR A 107 -21.08 -2.34 -7.48
CA THR A 107 -22.49 -2.50 -7.09
C THR A 107 -23.26 -1.18 -7.12
N ARG A 108 -22.64 -0.07 -6.71
CA ARG A 108 -23.24 1.27 -6.83
C ARG A 108 -23.37 1.74 -8.28
N SER A 109 -22.51 1.27 -9.17
CA SER A 109 -22.56 1.54 -10.61
C SER A 109 -23.51 0.62 -11.39
N GLY A 110 -24.25 -0.26 -10.71
CA GLY A 110 -25.28 -1.12 -11.33
C GLY A 110 -24.79 -2.51 -11.74
N ILE A 111 -23.55 -2.89 -11.44
CA ILE A 111 -23.07 -4.26 -11.64
C ILE A 111 -23.68 -5.16 -10.55
N ALA A 112 -24.20 -6.31 -10.96
CA ALA A 112 -24.74 -7.29 -10.02
C ALA A 112 -23.66 -7.74 -9.01
N LEU A 113 -24.10 -8.07 -7.78
CA LEU A 113 -23.19 -8.39 -6.68
C LEU A 113 -22.20 -9.52 -7.01
N LEU A 114 -22.67 -10.60 -7.64
CA LEU A 114 -21.81 -11.76 -7.94
C LEU A 114 -20.66 -11.42 -8.91
N PRO A 115 -20.90 -10.82 -10.10
CA PRO A 115 -19.82 -10.33 -10.96
C PRO A 115 -18.86 -9.35 -10.25
N ALA A 116 -19.37 -8.44 -9.43
CA ALA A 116 -18.53 -7.51 -8.66
C ALA A 116 -17.60 -8.25 -7.68
N LEU A 117 -18.15 -9.26 -6.98
CA LEU A 117 -17.38 -10.12 -6.07
C LEU A 117 -16.30 -10.92 -6.82
N LEU A 118 -16.65 -11.53 -7.96
CA LEU A 118 -15.70 -12.31 -8.75
C LEU A 118 -14.57 -11.43 -9.31
N GLY A 119 -14.89 -10.24 -9.82
CA GLY A 119 -13.90 -9.29 -10.29
C GLY A 119 -12.96 -8.81 -9.18
N ALA A 120 -13.50 -8.57 -7.97
CA ALA A 120 -12.71 -8.09 -6.85
C ALA A 120 -11.83 -9.20 -6.26
N ALA A 121 -12.35 -10.43 -6.22
CA ALA A 121 -11.58 -11.60 -5.83
C ALA A 121 -10.42 -11.84 -6.80
N PHE A 122 -10.69 -11.77 -8.12
CA PHE A 122 -9.65 -11.86 -9.14
C PHE A 122 -8.59 -10.76 -8.96
N PHE A 123 -9.00 -9.51 -8.79
CA PHE A 123 -8.09 -8.39 -8.51
C PHE A 123 -7.25 -8.63 -7.24
N ALA A 124 -7.86 -9.11 -6.16
CA ALA A 124 -7.19 -9.31 -4.89
C ALA A 124 -6.08 -10.36 -4.96
N VAL A 125 -6.28 -11.44 -5.73
CA VAL A 125 -5.37 -12.59 -5.80
C VAL A 125 -4.53 -12.64 -7.07
N HIS A 126 -4.72 -11.69 -8.00
CA HIS A 126 -3.96 -11.66 -9.25
C HIS A 126 -2.46 -11.57 -8.95
N PRO A 127 -1.61 -12.45 -9.52
CA PRO A 127 -0.19 -12.51 -9.17
C PRO A 127 0.53 -11.17 -9.25
N ALA A 128 0.29 -10.38 -10.30
CA ALA A 128 0.91 -9.05 -10.45
C ALA A 128 0.54 -8.08 -9.30
N ASN A 129 -0.67 -8.17 -8.75
CA ASN A 129 -1.08 -7.34 -7.63
C ASN A 129 -0.52 -7.87 -6.32
N VAL A 130 -0.52 -9.20 -6.12
CA VAL A 130 0.03 -9.83 -4.91
C VAL A 130 1.53 -9.59 -4.80
N GLU A 131 2.27 -9.62 -5.90
CA GLU A 131 3.69 -9.29 -5.96
C GLU A 131 3.94 -7.84 -5.52
N ALA A 132 3.16 -6.88 -6.04
CA ALA A 132 3.24 -5.49 -5.62
C ALA A 132 2.93 -5.33 -4.12
N VAL A 133 1.92 -6.04 -3.59
CA VAL A 133 1.57 -5.98 -2.16
C VAL A 133 2.70 -6.52 -1.27
N ALA A 134 3.36 -7.60 -1.70
CA ALA A 134 4.43 -8.25 -0.93
C ALA A 134 5.74 -7.44 -0.92
N TRP A 135 5.88 -6.44 -1.79
CA TRP A 135 7.08 -5.61 -1.86
C TRP A 135 6.85 -4.30 -1.09
N ILE A 136 7.62 -4.07 -0.01
CA ILE A 136 7.38 -2.93 0.91
C ILE A 136 7.43 -1.59 0.16
N SER A 137 8.35 -1.44 -0.78
CA SER A 137 8.51 -0.24 -1.59
C SER A 137 7.40 0.02 -2.62
N GLN A 138 6.54 -0.95 -2.94
CA GLN A 138 5.55 -0.83 -4.02
C GLN A 138 4.23 -0.21 -3.54
N LEU A 139 4.31 0.96 -2.88
CA LEU A 139 3.15 1.83 -2.65
C LEU A 139 2.73 2.62 -3.90
N LYS A 140 3.54 2.54 -4.96
CA LYS A 140 3.27 3.04 -6.31
C LYS A 140 3.62 1.95 -7.32
N THR A 141 3.02 2.02 -8.51
CA THR A 141 3.42 1.20 -9.65
C THR A 141 3.94 2.10 -10.76
N THR A 142 5.15 1.85 -11.25
CA THR A 142 5.66 2.45 -12.49
C THR A 142 5.38 1.47 -13.62
N GLY A 143 4.42 1.81 -14.48
CA GLY A 143 4.13 1.07 -15.71
C GLY A 143 5.11 1.37 -16.83
#